data_AF-A0A3P6RB60-F1
#
_entry.id   AF-A0A3P6RB60-F1
#
_cell.length_a   1.000
_cell.length_b   1.000
_cell.length_c   1.000
_cell.angle_alpha   90.00
_cell.angle_beta   90.00
_cell.angle_gamma   90.00
#
_symmetry.space_group_name_H-M   'P 1'
#
loop_
_entity.id
_entity.type
_entity.pdbx_description
1 polymer ?
#
loop_
_entity_poly.entity_id
_entity_poly.type
_entity_poly.pdbx_seq_one_letter_code
_entity_poly.pdbx_strand_id
1 'polypeptide(L)'
;MSPSEPAAPNGPTNPSNANSIPCEDKVNPRTGISDCPLRQYLCNDPRYYALMTDQCPKTCNRCEEFLKNYQSQPQPQPQAPSSSSDTECKDLVHPRTGISDCPHRAHLCFDPNYRSFMQIQCPKTCGYC
;
A
#
# COMPACT_ATOMS: atom_id res chain seq x y z
N MET A 1 -16.61 -25.07 -47.58
CA MET A 1 -15.36 -24.61 -46.94
C MET A 1 -15.72 -23.71 -45.77
N SER A 2 -15.58 -24.21 -44.55
CA SER A 2 -15.60 -23.38 -43.33
C SER A 2 -14.34 -23.73 -42.54
N PRO A 3 -13.52 -22.75 -42.15
CA PRO A 3 -12.27 -22.99 -41.44
C PRO A 3 -12.51 -23.39 -39.97
N SER A 4 -11.67 -24.30 -39.51
CA SER A 4 -11.55 -24.78 -38.13
C SER A 4 -10.81 -23.75 -37.28
N GLU A 5 -11.40 -23.32 -36.17
CA GLU A 5 -10.79 -22.44 -35.18
C GLU A 5 -10.13 -23.27 -34.05
N PRO A 6 -8.95 -22.87 -33.51
CA PRO A 6 -8.20 -23.66 -32.54
C PRO A 6 -8.70 -23.54 -31.09
N ALA A 7 -8.45 -24.60 -30.32
CA ALA A 7 -8.71 -24.71 -28.89
C ALA A 7 -7.89 -23.71 -28.05
N ALA A 8 -8.54 -23.05 -27.09
CA ALA A 8 -7.92 -22.39 -25.95
C ALA A 8 -8.42 -23.06 -24.66
N PRO A 9 -7.55 -23.50 -23.72
CA PRO A 9 -8.00 -24.13 -22.50
C PRO A 9 -7.96 -23.18 -21.30
N ASN A 10 -8.88 -23.46 -20.37
CA ASN A 10 -8.85 -23.24 -18.92
C ASN A 10 -9.25 -21.88 -18.34
N GLY A 11 -10.36 -21.93 -17.61
CA GLY A 11 -10.41 -21.41 -16.23
C GLY A 11 -11.60 -20.50 -15.95
N PRO A 12 -12.55 -20.90 -15.06
CA PRO A 12 -13.58 -19.98 -14.60
C PRO A 12 -12.93 -18.85 -13.76
N THR A 13 -13.15 -17.61 -14.18
CA THR A 13 -12.98 -16.42 -13.34
C THR A 13 -13.88 -16.54 -12.12
N ASN A 14 -13.30 -16.96 -10.99
CA ASN A 14 -13.98 -16.95 -9.70
C ASN A 14 -13.62 -15.65 -8.96
N PRO A 15 -14.59 -14.78 -8.60
CA PRO A 15 -14.33 -13.59 -7.82
C PRO A 15 -13.98 -14.01 -6.38
N SER A 16 -12.69 -14.09 -6.08
CA SER A 16 -12.21 -14.44 -4.75
C SER A 16 -12.26 -13.22 -3.84
N ASN A 17 -13.36 -13.07 -3.13
CA ASN A 17 -13.45 -12.22 -1.94
C ASN A 17 -13.03 -13.04 -0.72
N ALA A 18 -11.82 -12.81 -0.20
CA ALA A 18 -11.44 -13.09 1.18
C ALA A 18 -10.03 -12.52 1.47
N ASN A 19 -9.96 -11.30 1.99
CA ASN A 19 -8.89 -10.78 2.85
C ASN A 19 -7.45 -11.32 2.64
N SER A 20 -6.96 -11.33 1.40
CA SER A 20 -5.58 -11.68 1.09
C SER A 20 -4.71 -10.46 1.38
N ILE A 21 -4.22 -10.35 2.62
CA ILE A 21 -3.14 -9.41 2.92
C ILE A 21 -1.99 -9.82 1.99
N PRO A 22 -1.61 -9.00 1.00
CA PRO A 22 -0.65 -9.42 0.00
C PRO A 22 0.71 -9.55 0.68
N CYS A 23 1.14 -10.79 0.94
CA CYS A 23 2.53 -11.06 1.29
C CYS A 23 3.36 -11.05 0.00
N GLU A 24 3.53 -9.86 -0.54
CA GLU A 24 4.37 -9.62 -1.70
C GLU A 24 5.51 -8.68 -1.31
N ASP A 25 6.63 -8.82 -2.00
CA ASP A 25 7.71 -7.87 -1.88
C ASP A 25 7.29 -6.54 -2.51
N LYS A 26 7.55 -5.45 -1.81
CA LYS A 26 7.30 -4.11 -2.32
C LYS A 26 8.21 -3.84 -3.50
N VAL A 27 7.65 -3.16 -4.49
CA VAL A 27 8.38 -2.68 -5.66
C VAL A 27 8.77 -1.23 -5.46
N ASN A 28 9.89 -0.84 -6.04
CA ASN A 28 10.27 0.56 -6.07
C ASN A 28 9.26 1.33 -6.95
N PRO A 29 8.61 2.38 -6.43
CA PRO A 29 7.55 3.08 -7.16
C PRO A 29 8.06 3.80 -8.42
N ARG A 30 9.37 4.01 -8.55
CA ARG A 30 9.97 4.64 -9.74
C ARG A 30 10.29 3.65 -10.85
N THR A 31 10.60 2.39 -10.50
CA THR A 31 11.05 1.38 -11.48
C THR A 31 10.06 0.24 -11.65
N GLY A 32 9.11 0.07 -10.72
CA GLY A 32 8.16 -1.05 -10.70
C GLY A 32 8.82 -2.40 -10.39
N ILE A 33 10.10 -2.42 -10.02
CA ILE A 33 10.88 -3.64 -9.77
C ILE A 33 11.16 -3.74 -8.26
N SER A 34 11.10 -4.96 -7.72
CA SER A 34 11.49 -5.20 -6.32
C SER A 34 13.01 -5.31 -6.18
N ASP A 35 13.57 -4.49 -5.29
CA ASP A 35 14.99 -4.56 -4.90
C ASP A 35 15.27 -5.65 -3.86
N CYS A 36 14.23 -6.35 -3.38
CA CYS A 36 14.32 -7.35 -2.32
C CYS A 36 15.29 -8.50 -2.62
N PRO A 37 15.35 -9.08 -3.84
CA PRO A 37 16.31 -10.15 -4.15
C PRO A 37 17.77 -9.73 -3.93
N LEU A 38 18.10 -8.47 -4.21
CA LEU A 38 19.44 -7.92 -4.00
C LEU A 38 19.74 -7.65 -2.53
N ARG A 39 18.71 -7.51 -1.69
CA ARG A 39 18.79 -7.16 -0.27
C ARG A 39 18.50 -8.32 0.66
N GLN A 40 18.36 -9.54 0.15
CA GLN A 40 18.05 -10.74 0.93
C GLN A 40 19.08 -10.98 2.06
N TYR A 41 20.34 -10.61 1.87
CA TYR A 41 21.37 -10.72 2.91
C TYR A 41 21.08 -9.87 4.15
N LEU A 42 20.25 -8.82 4.04
CA LEU A 42 19.84 -7.95 5.14
C LEU A 42 18.69 -8.54 5.97
N CYS A 43 18.04 -9.63 5.53
CA CYS A 43 16.93 -10.23 6.26
C CYS A 43 17.33 -10.55 7.71
N ASN A 44 18.51 -11.14 7.91
CA ASN A 44 18.99 -11.54 9.24
C ASN A 44 19.72 -10.44 10.00
N ASP A 45 19.89 -9.25 9.41
CA ASP A 45 20.52 -8.13 10.11
C ASP A 45 19.51 -7.50 11.07
N PRO A 46 19.79 -7.43 12.40
CA PRO A 46 18.85 -6.90 13.39
C PRO A 46 18.48 -5.44 13.14
N ARG A 47 19.33 -4.65 12.47
CA ARG A 47 19.06 -3.24 12.13
C ARG A 47 18.04 -3.12 11.01
N TYR A 48 18.01 -4.08 10.11
CA TYR A 48 17.15 -4.09 8.93
C TYR A 48 15.98 -5.08 9.05
N TYR A 49 15.94 -5.87 10.11
CA TYR A 49 14.96 -6.93 10.34
C TYR A 49 13.52 -6.46 10.14
N ALA A 50 13.12 -5.39 10.84
CA ALA A 50 11.77 -4.82 10.74
C ALA A 50 11.47 -4.24 9.35
N LEU A 51 12.44 -3.54 8.76
CA LEU A 51 12.31 -2.97 7.42
C LEU A 51 12.13 -4.06 6.36
N MET A 52 12.90 -5.15 6.47
CA MET A 52 12.83 -6.27 5.55
C MET A 52 11.56 -7.10 5.75
N THR A 53 11.03 -7.21 6.96
CA THR A 53 9.71 -7.81 7.20
C THR A 53 8.58 -6.98 6.56
N ASP A 54 8.68 -5.64 6.49
CA ASP A 54 7.64 -4.81 5.86
C ASP A 54 7.81 -4.66 4.34
N GLN A 55 9.04 -4.49 3.86
CA GLN A 55 9.32 -4.24 2.45
C GLN A 55 9.49 -5.52 1.64
N CYS A 56 9.99 -6.58 2.27
CA CYS A 56 10.41 -7.82 1.61
C CYS A 56 9.93 -9.08 2.36
N PRO A 57 8.65 -9.15 2.79
CA PRO A 57 8.17 -10.29 3.59
C PRO A 57 8.28 -11.61 2.84
N LYS A 58 8.18 -11.62 1.51
CA LYS A 58 8.26 -12.82 0.69
C LYS A 58 9.71 -13.25 0.47
N THR A 59 10.59 -12.33 0.08
CA THR A 59 12.03 -12.60 -0.07
C THR A 59 12.67 -13.07 1.24
N CYS A 60 12.25 -12.53 2.38
CA CYS A 60 12.77 -12.96 3.69
C CYS A 60 12.05 -14.18 4.28
N ASN A 61 11.05 -14.76 3.59
CA ASN A 61 10.22 -15.86 4.10
C ASN A 61 9.52 -15.53 5.43
N ARG A 62 9.07 -14.28 5.59
CA ARG A 62 8.44 -13.72 6.80
C ARG A 62 6.97 -13.37 6.62
N CYS A 63 6.30 -13.97 5.65
CA CYS A 63 4.87 -13.75 5.43
C CYS A 63 4.01 -13.97 6.69
N GLU A 64 4.33 -14.99 7.48
CA GLU A 64 3.58 -15.26 8.71
C GLU A 64 3.76 -14.16 9.76
N GLU A 65 4.96 -13.60 9.88
CA GLU A 65 5.28 -12.52 10.81
C GLU A 65 4.64 -11.20 10.34
N PHE A 66 4.68 -10.95 9.04
CA PHE A 66 3.99 -9.82 8.40
C PHE A 66 2.48 -9.86 8.68
N LEU A 67 1.85 -11.04 8.55
CA LEU A 67 0.42 -11.23 8.80
C LEU A 67 0.04 -10.99 10.28
N LYS A 68 0.85 -11.51 11.21
CA LYS A 68 0.63 -11.32 12.66
C LYS A 68 0.73 -9.85 13.08
N ASN A 69 1.71 -9.12 12.53
CA ASN A 69 1.86 -7.68 12.76
C ASN A 69 0.71 -6.88 12.13
N TYR A 70 0.22 -7.30 10.95
CA TYR A 70 -0.91 -6.66 10.28
C TYR A 70 -2.24 -6.86 11.04
N GLN A 71 -2.40 -7.92 11.84
CA GLN A 71 -3.58 -8.14 12.69
C GLN A 71 -3.55 -7.36 14.02
N SER A 72 -2.38 -6.90 14.46
CA SER A 72 -2.18 -6.25 15.76
C SER A 72 -1.97 -4.73 15.67
N GLN A 73 -1.81 -4.18 14.47
CA GLN A 73 -2.01 -2.75 14.16
C GLN A 73 -3.50 -2.52 13.84
N PRO A 74 -4.11 -1.36 14.18
CA PRO A 74 -5.43 -1.01 13.63
C PRO A 74 -5.33 -1.04 12.11
N GLN A 75 -5.99 -2.01 11.48
CA GLN A 75 -5.84 -2.26 10.05
C GLN A 75 -6.28 -1.03 9.24
N PRO A 76 -5.54 -0.62 8.19
CA PRO A 76 -6.17 -0.03 7.04
C PRO A 76 -6.97 -1.16 6.38
N GLN A 77 -8.23 -1.30 6.78
CA GLN A 77 -9.16 -2.14 6.03
C GLN A 77 -9.14 -1.66 4.56
N PRO A 78 -9.35 -2.55 3.58
CA PRO A 78 -9.88 -2.10 2.30
C PRO A 78 -11.24 -1.46 2.60
N GLN A 79 -11.24 -0.15 2.83
CA GLN A 79 -12.44 0.61 3.08
C GLN A 79 -13.25 0.57 1.79
N ALA A 80 -14.23 -0.35 1.75
CA ALA A 80 -15.46 -0.08 1.02
C ALA A 80 -15.89 1.36 1.38
N PRO A 81 -16.36 2.16 0.42
CA PRO A 81 -16.64 3.59 0.63
C PRO A 81 -17.65 3.74 1.77
N SER A 82 -17.13 3.95 2.97
CA SER A 82 -17.91 4.13 4.18
C SER A 82 -18.34 5.58 4.15
N SER A 83 -19.47 5.77 3.46
CA SER A 83 -20.25 6.99 3.47
C SER A 83 -20.84 7.13 4.87
N SER A 84 -20.11 7.79 5.78
CA SER A 84 -20.60 8.31 7.07
C SER A 84 -19.48 9.22 7.61
N SER A 85 -19.46 10.49 7.22
CA SER A 85 -20.21 11.55 7.92
C SER A 85 -19.73 11.76 9.36
N ASP A 86 -18.44 11.97 9.54
CA ASP A 86 -17.92 12.96 10.49
C ASP A 86 -16.57 13.41 9.94
N THR A 87 -16.62 14.41 9.08
CA THR A 87 -15.46 14.99 8.42
C THR A 87 -14.59 15.64 9.49
N GLU A 88 -13.61 14.91 10.03
CA GLU A 88 -12.46 15.52 10.66
C GLU A 88 -11.64 16.18 9.53
N CYS A 89 -12.13 17.34 9.07
CA CYS A 89 -11.52 18.19 8.06
C CYS A 89 -10.27 18.83 8.65
N LYS A 90 -9.26 18.02 8.91
CA LYS A 90 -7.98 18.45 9.45
C LYS A 90 -6.86 17.75 8.72
N ASP A 91 -5.75 18.47 8.61
CA ASP A 91 -4.53 17.92 8.08
C ASP A 91 -3.94 16.89 9.05
N LEU A 92 -3.48 15.76 8.52
CA LEU A 92 -2.82 14.75 9.30
C LEU A 92 -1.47 15.31 9.78
N VAL A 93 -1.11 14.87 10.98
CA VAL A 93 0.14 15.25 11.63
C VAL A 93 1.03 14.03 11.76
N HIS A 94 2.34 14.25 11.78
CA HIS A 94 3.28 13.17 12.03
C HIS A 94 3.00 12.54 13.41
N PRO A 95 2.85 11.21 13.51
CA PRO A 95 2.42 10.54 14.75
C PRO A 95 3.44 10.64 15.89
N ARG A 96 4.69 11.03 15.59
CA ARG A 96 5.76 11.24 16.58
C ARG A 96 5.94 12.69 17.01
N THR A 97 5.68 13.65 16.12
CA THR A 97 5.95 15.07 16.39
C THR A 97 4.68 15.87 16.61
N GLY A 98 3.51 15.36 16.20
CA GLY A 98 2.23 16.07 16.28
C GLY A 98 2.13 17.29 15.36
N ILE A 99 3.08 17.47 14.45
CA ILE A 99 3.14 18.63 13.54
C ILE A 99 2.64 18.20 12.15
N SER A 100 1.84 19.07 11.52
CA SER A 100 1.44 18.89 10.12
C SER A 100 2.45 19.54 9.17
N ASP A 101 2.97 18.77 8.22
CA ASP A 101 3.80 19.28 7.13
C ASP A 101 2.99 19.75 5.92
N CYS A 102 1.66 19.64 5.99
CA CYS A 102 0.76 20.03 4.90
C CYS A 102 0.95 21.47 4.40
N PRO A 103 1.16 22.50 5.26
CA PRO A 103 1.39 23.88 4.78
C PRO A 103 2.59 23.99 3.83
N HIS A 104 3.65 23.23 4.09
CA HIS A 104 4.86 23.20 3.26
C HIS A 104 4.65 22.41 1.95
N ARG A 105 3.67 21.51 1.95
CA ARG A 105 3.36 20.62 0.83
C ARG A 105 2.16 21.06 0.01
N ALA A 106 1.53 22.20 0.30
CA ALA A 106 0.34 22.69 -0.40
C ALA A 106 0.47 22.73 -1.94
N HIS A 107 1.67 22.91 -2.48
CA HIS A 107 1.92 22.84 -3.92
C HIS A 107 1.59 21.46 -4.55
N LEU A 108 1.72 20.37 -3.79
CA LEU A 108 1.42 19.01 -4.26
C LEU A 108 -0.09 18.75 -4.39
N CYS A 109 -0.95 19.63 -3.87
CA CYS A 109 -2.39 19.54 -4.09
C CYS A 109 -2.76 19.61 -5.58
N PHE A 110 -1.94 20.31 -6.38
CA PHE A 110 -2.13 20.48 -7.82
C PHE A 110 -1.38 19.44 -8.66
N ASP A 111 -0.49 18.65 -8.05
CA ASP A 111 0.26 17.62 -8.76
C ASP A 111 -0.57 16.33 -8.88
N PRO A 112 -0.87 15.84 -10.10
CA PRO A 112 -1.71 14.66 -10.29
C PRO A 112 -1.14 13.39 -9.66
N ASN A 113 0.18 13.28 -9.50
CA ASN A 113 0.82 12.11 -8.89
C ASN A 113 0.65 12.08 -7.37
N TYR A 114 0.49 13.25 -6.74
CA TYR A 114 0.38 13.40 -5.30
C TYR A 114 -1.03 13.76 -4.85
N ARG A 115 -1.94 14.05 -5.77
CA ARG A 115 -3.31 14.45 -5.48
C ARG A 115 -4.03 13.47 -4.55
N SER A 116 -3.98 12.17 -4.84
CA SER A 116 -4.62 11.13 -4.02
C SER A 116 -4.00 11.03 -2.63
N PHE A 117 -2.69 11.22 -2.52
CA PHE A 117 -2.00 11.25 -1.24
C PHE A 117 -2.39 12.49 -0.41
N MET A 118 -2.47 13.65 -1.05
CA MET A 118 -2.83 14.92 -0.40
C MET A 118 -4.30 15.01 -0.03
N GLN A 119 -5.20 14.32 -0.75
CA GLN A 119 -6.60 14.16 -0.36
C GLN A 119 -6.76 13.44 0.98
N ILE A 120 -5.86 12.48 1.27
CA ILE A 120 -5.91 11.71 2.51
C ILE A 120 -5.14 12.43 3.62
N GLN A 121 -3.95 12.95 3.33
CA GLN A 121 -3.06 13.53 4.35
C GLN A 121 -3.35 15.00 4.65
N CYS A 122 -3.81 15.76 3.66
CA CYS A 122 -3.92 17.21 3.76
C CYS A 122 -5.27 17.74 3.23
N PRO A 123 -6.43 17.16 3.62
CA PRO A 123 -7.72 17.52 3.04
C PRO A 123 -8.05 19.01 3.25
N LYS A 124 -7.67 19.57 4.40
CA LYS A 124 -7.92 20.97 4.76
C LYS A 124 -6.97 21.92 4.05
N THR A 125 -5.67 21.63 4.00
CA THR A 125 -4.69 22.47 3.29
C THR A 125 -4.99 22.54 1.79
N CYS A 126 -5.51 21.46 1.20
CA CYS A 126 -5.84 21.42 -0.22
C CYS A 126 -7.26 21.87 -0.58
N GLY A 127 -8.11 22.20 0.41
CA GLY A 127 -9.50 22.63 0.17
C GLY A 127 -10.42 21.52 -0.35
N TYR A 128 -10.12 20.25 -0.04
CA TYR A 128 -11.00 19.12 -0.35
C TYR A 128 -12.18 19.01 0.64
N CYS A 129 -12.05 19.74 1.74
CA CYS A 129 -13.05 20.21 2.67
C CYS A 129 -12.62 21.64 3.08
#